data_AF-A0A1M7N9F0-F1
#
_entry.id   AF-A0A1M7N9F0-F1
#
_cell.length_a   1.000
_cell.length_b   1.000
_cell.length_c   1.000
_cell.angle_alpha   90.00
_cell.angle_beta   90.00
_cell.angle_gamma   90.00
#
_symmetry.space_group_name_H-M   'P 1'
#
loop_
_entity.id
_entity.type
_entity.pdbx_description
1 polymer ?
#
loop_
_entity_poly.entity_id
_entity_poly.type
_entity_poly.pdbx_seq_one_letter_code
_entity_poly.pdbx_strand_id
1 'polypeptide(L)'
;MQHHVTVKPLPFFYVGQKTTADRITRFQNQKHNVLSQALGKPDTKSVWYSKEHFVKLLEEIDFAGGDGIRINFGTYEDGHQYAGQLCLLFNVTREKAIGNTTIHHNVVLEKESNFSERSSLPKEIILFPGDDPTEDVKDFNLGLPCPPRCDDSNYE
;
A
#
# COMPACT_ATOMS: atom_id res chain seq x y z
N MET A 1 14.78 20.33 38.61
CA MET A 1 14.59 19.55 37.38
C MET A 1 14.63 20.52 36.22
N GLN A 2 15.60 20.41 35.31
CA GLN A 2 15.65 21.25 34.12
C GLN A 2 14.80 20.58 33.04
N HIS A 3 13.68 21.21 32.66
CA HIS A 3 12.91 20.80 31.49
C HIS A 3 13.62 21.30 30.23
N HIS A 4 14.28 20.40 29.51
CA HIS A 4 14.69 20.67 28.14
C HIS A 4 13.49 20.46 27.22
N VAL A 5 12.98 21.55 26.65
CA VAL A 5 11.99 21.50 25.57
C VAL A 5 12.77 21.55 24.26
N THR A 6 13.03 20.39 23.67
CA THR A 6 13.57 20.27 22.31
C THR A 6 12.42 20.22 21.31
N VAL A 7 12.46 21.09 20.31
CA VAL A 7 11.51 21.06 19.18
C VAL A 7 11.77 19.79 18.38
N LYS A 8 10.77 18.91 18.26
CA LYS A 8 10.87 17.72 17.40
C LYS A 8 11.00 18.19 15.95
N PRO A 9 12.11 17.91 15.24
CA PRO A 9 12.24 18.29 13.84
C PRO A 9 11.14 17.61 13.03
N LEU A 10 10.74 18.25 11.92
CA LEU A 10 9.82 17.62 10.98
C LEU A 10 10.37 16.24 10.58
N PRO A 11 9.52 15.20 10.50
CA PRO A 11 9.97 13.90 10.07
C PRO A 11 10.63 13.99 8.69
N PHE A 12 11.69 13.22 8.45
CA PHE A 12 12.42 13.22 7.18
C PHE A 12 11.57 12.83 5.96
N PHE A 13 10.40 12.21 6.20
CA PHE A 13 9.42 11.85 5.18
C PHE A 13 8.37 12.93 4.90
N TYR A 14 8.46 14.10 5.54
CA TYR A 14 7.57 15.22 5.26
C TYR A 14 7.95 15.91 3.94
N VAL A 15 7.02 15.93 2.99
CA VAL A 15 7.13 16.72 1.76
C VAL A 15 6.23 17.95 1.88
N GLY A 16 6.79 19.14 1.66
CA GLY A 16 6.04 20.39 1.78
C GLY A 16 4.82 20.44 0.86
N GLN A 17 3.74 21.07 1.34
CA GLN A 17 2.42 21.13 0.69
C GLN A 17 2.49 21.51 -0.80
N LYS A 18 3.25 22.54 -1.16
CA LYS A 18 3.43 22.97 -2.56
C LYS A 18 4.00 21.87 -3.45
N THR A 19 5.11 21.25 -3.02
CA THR A 19 5.75 20.16 -3.77
C THR A 19 4.82 18.97 -3.91
N THR A 20 4.03 18.66 -2.88
CA THR A 20 3.00 17.61 -2.92
C THR A 20 1.92 17.94 -3.96
N ALA A 21 1.33 19.14 -3.91
CA ALA A 21 0.30 19.59 -4.85
C ALA A 21 0.79 19.62 -6.31
N ASP A 22 2.01 20.10 -6.54
CA ASP A 22 2.62 20.16 -7.87
C ASP A 22 2.82 18.75 -8.47
N ARG A 23 3.22 17.78 -7.64
CA ARG A 23 3.42 16.38 -8.06
C ARG A 23 2.08 15.69 -8.35
N ILE A 24 1.06 15.90 -7.51
CA ILE A 24 -0.29 15.38 -7.72
C ILE A 24 -0.86 15.91 -9.04
N THR A 25 -0.86 17.24 -9.22
CA THR A 25 -1.37 17.90 -10.43
C THR A 25 -0.65 17.39 -11.69
N ARG A 26 0.67 17.21 -11.63
CA ARG A 26 1.45 16.69 -12.76
C ARG A 26 1.04 15.26 -13.13
N PHE A 27 0.84 14.38 -12.16
CA PHE A 27 0.39 13.02 -12.42
C PHE A 27 -1.00 13.01 -13.07
N GLN A 28 -1.94 13.76 -12.50
CA GLN A 28 -3.32 13.87 -13.00
C GLN A 28 -3.39 14.42 -14.42
N ASN A 29 -2.59 15.44 -14.75
CA ASN A 29 -2.61 16.05 -16.08
C ASN A 29 -1.80 15.28 -17.14
N GLN A 30 -0.89 14.39 -16.73
CA GLN A 30 0.00 13.65 -17.63
C GLN A 30 -0.31 12.15 -17.61
N LYS A 31 0.33 11.41 -16.71
CA LYS A 31 0.29 9.93 -16.71
C LYS A 31 -1.13 9.39 -16.56
N HIS A 32 -1.95 9.99 -15.70
CA HIS A 32 -3.33 9.55 -15.48
C HIS A 32 -4.16 9.59 -16.76
N ASN A 33 -4.01 10.63 -17.58
CA ASN A 33 -4.71 10.74 -18.86
C ASN A 33 -4.29 9.64 -19.83
N VAL A 34 -2.98 9.35 -19.93
CA VAL A 34 -2.47 8.28 -20.80
C VAL A 34 -3.00 6.91 -20.36
N LEU A 35 -2.98 6.63 -19.06
CA LEU A 35 -3.46 5.37 -18.50
C LEU A 35 -4.97 5.21 -18.70
N SER A 36 -5.74 6.27 -18.41
CA SER A 36 -7.20 6.26 -18.58
C SER A 36 -7.62 6.09 -20.05
N GLN A 37 -6.88 6.69 -20.99
CA GLN A 37 -7.13 6.51 -22.41
C GLN A 37 -6.85 5.07 -22.87
N ALA A 38 -5.74 4.48 -22.41
CA ALA A 38 -5.40 3.09 -22.72
C ALA A 38 -6.43 2.10 -22.15
N LEU A 39 -6.96 2.40 -20.97
CA LEU A 39 -7.96 1.58 -20.28
C LEU A 39 -9.39 1.79 -20.81
N GLY A 40 -9.67 2.91 -21.50
CA GLY A 40 -11.00 3.27 -21.98
C GLY A 40 -11.97 3.75 -20.89
N LYS A 41 -11.48 3.92 -19.66
CA LYS A 41 -12.20 4.46 -18.49
C LYS A 41 -11.22 5.17 -17.54
N PRO A 42 -11.69 6.00 -16.60
CA PRO A 42 -10.80 6.64 -15.62
C PRO A 42 -9.97 5.63 -14.83
N ASP A 43 -8.65 5.79 -14.85
CA ASP A 43 -7.73 4.96 -14.06
C ASP A 43 -7.57 5.49 -12.63
N THR A 44 -6.93 4.72 -11.74
CA THR A 44 -6.64 5.08 -10.35
C THR A 44 -5.74 6.32 -10.25
N LYS A 45 -6.16 7.29 -9.44
CA LYS A 45 -5.43 8.52 -9.10
C LYS A 45 -4.69 8.43 -7.78
N SER A 46 -5.26 7.74 -6.80
CA SER A 46 -4.69 7.51 -5.48
C SER A 46 -5.23 6.22 -4.89
N VAL A 47 -4.51 5.69 -3.91
CA VAL A 47 -4.95 4.57 -3.07
C VAL A 47 -4.89 5.02 -1.62
N TRP A 48 -6.02 4.97 -0.93
CA TRP A 48 -6.12 5.37 0.47
C TRP A 48 -5.92 4.18 1.40
N TYR A 49 -5.18 4.40 2.49
CA TYR A 49 -5.01 3.41 3.55
C TYR A 49 -5.31 4.07 4.90
N SER A 50 -6.22 3.48 5.67
CA SER A 50 -6.36 3.74 7.11
C SER A 50 -5.07 3.51 7.90
N LYS A 51 -5.03 4.03 9.13
CA LYS A 51 -3.97 3.76 10.10
C LYS A 51 -3.87 2.25 10.39
N GLU A 52 -5.00 1.59 10.51
CA GLU A 52 -5.12 0.17 10.86
C GLU A 52 -4.45 -0.72 9.79
N HIS A 53 -4.53 -0.34 8.51
CA HIS A 53 -3.77 -1.01 7.45
C HIS A 53 -2.28 -1.02 7.72
N PHE A 54 -1.73 0.14 8.10
CA PHE A 54 -0.30 0.24 8.37
C PHE A 54 0.10 -0.50 9.64
N VAL A 55 -0.77 -0.54 10.66
CA VAL A 55 -0.53 -1.36 11.86
C VAL A 55 -0.45 -2.84 11.50
N LYS A 56 -1.42 -3.37 10.75
CA LYS A 56 -1.40 -4.78 10.31
C LYS A 56 -0.24 -5.08 9.35
N LEU A 57 0.13 -4.12 8.50
CA LEU A 57 1.30 -4.25 7.64
C LEU A 57 2.59 -4.35 8.47
N LEU A 58 2.74 -3.55 9.52
CA LEU A 58 3.88 -3.63 10.43
C LEU A 58 3.91 -4.96 11.19
N GLU A 59 2.77 -5.43 11.69
CA GLU A 59 2.66 -6.76 12.30
C GLU A 59 3.15 -7.84 11.32
N GLU A 60 2.72 -7.78 10.05
CA GLU A 60 3.13 -8.73 9.02
C GLU A 60 4.64 -8.65 8.70
N ILE A 61 5.22 -7.44 8.66
CA ILE A 61 6.68 -7.26 8.51
C ILE A 61 7.41 -7.97 9.66
N ASP A 62 6.99 -7.74 10.90
CA ASP A 62 7.61 -8.34 12.07
C ASP A 62 7.48 -9.87 12.07
N PHE A 63 6.28 -10.39 11.77
CA PHE A 63 6.03 -11.84 11.68
C PHE A 63 6.85 -12.52 10.59
N ALA A 64 7.06 -11.83 9.46
CA ALA A 64 7.90 -12.32 8.38
C ALA A 64 9.40 -12.09 8.63
N GLY A 65 9.82 -11.53 9.79
CA GLY A 65 11.21 -11.16 10.03
C GLY A 65 11.75 -10.25 8.93
N GLY A 66 10.89 -9.35 8.46
CA GLY A 66 11.16 -8.44 7.36
C GLY A 66 11.89 -7.18 7.80
N ASP A 67 12.47 -6.50 6.83
CA ASP A 67 13.25 -5.27 7.02
C ASP A 67 12.66 -4.06 6.28
N GLY A 68 11.57 -4.27 5.54
CA GLY A 68 10.95 -3.24 4.73
C GLY A 68 9.82 -3.76 3.86
N ILE A 69 9.34 -2.86 3.01
CA ILE A 69 8.29 -3.13 2.02
C ILE A 69 8.79 -2.73 0.64
N ARG A 70 8.59 -3.63 -0.33
CA ARG A 70 8.62 -3.31 -1.75
C ARG A 70 7.19 -3.07 -2.22
N ILE A 71 6.93 -1.90 -2.78
CA ILE A 71 5.64 -1.57 -3.40
C ILE A 71 5.81 -1.70 -4.92
N ASN A 72 5.13 -2.66 -5.52
CA ASN A 72 5.03 -2.80 -6.98
C ASN A 72 3.75 -2.14 -7.48
N PHE A 73 3.75 -1.72 -8.74
CA PHE A 73 2.55 -1.32 -9.45
C PHE A 73 1.94 -2.53 -10.15
N GLY A 74 0.65 -2.74 -9.97
CA GLY A 74 -0.11 -3.82 -10.58
C GLY A 74 -1.36 -3.32 -11.28
N THR A 75 -2.15 -4.25 -11.79
CA THR A 75 -3.43 -3.98 -12.43
C THR A 75 -4.42 -5.05 -12.00
N TYR A 76 -5.65 -4.66 -11.65
CA TYR A 76 -6.69 -5.62 -11.30
C TYR A 76 -7.07 -6.50 -12.50
N GLU A 77 -7.29 -7.77 -12.23
CA GLU A 77 -7.70 -8.78 -13.20
C GLU A 77 -9.12 -8.58 -13.72
N ASP A 78 -9.44 -9.24 -14.84
CA ASP A 78 -10.78 -9.25 -15.42
C ASP A 78 -11.78 -9.90 -14.45
N GLY A 79 -12.99 -9.33 -14.37
CA GLY A 79 -14.04 -9.77 -13.44
C GLY A 79 -13.99 -9.10 -12.06
N HIS A 80 -12.88 -8.45 -11.70
CA HIS A 80 -12.81 -7.61 -10.50
C HIS A 80 -13.64 -6.33 -10.67
N GLN A 81 -14.22 -5.80 -9.59
CA GLN A 81 -14.99 -4.53 -9.63
C GLN A 81 -14.17 -3.34 -10.17
N TYR A 82 -12.84 -3.39 -10.00
CA TYR A 82 -11.89 -2.38 -10.47
C TYR A 82 -11.02 -2.86 -11.66
N ALA A 83 -11.47 -3.89 -12.39
CA ALA A 83 -10.72 -4.53 -13.48
C ALA A 83 -9.97 -3.54 -14.38
N GLY A 84 -8.70 -3.79 -14.64
CA GLY A 84 -7.84 -2.96 -15.50
C GLY A 84 -7.33 -1.65 -14.87
N GLN A 85 -7.79 -1.26 -13.67
CA GLN A 85 -7.24 -0.09 -12.98
C GLN A 85 -5.91 -0.41 -12.28
N LEU A 86 -5.05 0.59 -12.15
CA LEU A 86 -3.78 0.53 -11.43
C LEU A 86 -4.02 0.20 -9.94
N CYS A 87 -3.25 -0.73 -9.40
CA CYS A 87 -3.21 -1.08 -7.98
C CYS A 87 -1.77 -1.06 -7.43
N LEU A 88 -1.64 -1.10 -6.10
CA LEU A 88 -0.35 -1.21 -5.43
C LEU A 88 -0.22 -2.61 -4.84
N LEU A 89 0.97 -3.19 -4.94
CA LEU A 89 1.29 -4.52 -4.40
C LEU A 89 2.40 -4.43 -3.36
N PHE A 90 2.09 -4.62 -2.09
CA PHE A 90 3.02 -4.54 -0.98
C PHE A 90 3.60 -5.93 -0.73
N ASN A 91 4.92 -6.04 -0.80
CA ASN A 91 5.64 -7.24 -0.47
C ASN A 91 6.61 -6.96 0.66
N VAL A 92 6.53 -7.74 1.74
CA VAL A 92 7.55 -7.71 2.79
C VAL A 92 8.89 -8.12 2.19
N THR A 93 9.94 -7.40 2.55
CA THR A 93 11.31 -7.73 2.15
C THR A 93 12.14 -8.24 3.32
N ARG A 94 13.20 -8.98 3.03
CA ARG A 94 14.22 -9.37 3.99
C ARG A 94 15.61 -9.14 3.42
N GLU A 95 16.54 -8.71 4.27
CA GLU A 95 17.93 -8.49 3.91
C GLU A 95 18.59 -9.84 3.60
N LYS A 96 19.43 -9.84 2.57
CA LYS A 96 20.32 -10.94 2.24
C LYS A 96 21.65 -10.38 1.75
N ALA A 97 22.72 -10.72 2.46
CA ALA A 97 24.07 -10.44 2.00
C ALA A 97 24.45 -11.40 0.86
N ILE A 98 24.86 -10.83 -0.28
CA ILE A 98 25.44 -11.57 -1.41
C ILE A 98 26.80 -10.95 -1.71
N GLY A 99 27.86 -11.61 -1.27
CA GLY A 99 29.22 -11.04 -1.32
C GLY A 99 29.31 -9.77 -0.47
N ASN A 100 29.69 -8.65 -1.10
CA ASN A 100 29.79 -7.33 -0.46
C ASN A 100 28.54 -6.46 -0.67
N THR A 101 27.44 -7.02 -1.16
CA THR A 101 26.20 -6.28 -1.44
C THR A 101 25.05 -6.81 -0.60
N THR A 102 24.41 -5.91 0.13
CA THR A 102 23.11 -6.15 0.76
C THR A 102 22.02 -6.00 -0.30
N ILE A 103 21.20 -7.04 -0.47
CA ILE A 103 19.97 -6.97 -1.26
C ILE A 103 18.75 -7.20 -0.37
N HIS A 104 17.62 -6.61 -0.76
CA HIS A 104 16.33 -6.86 -0.12
C HIS A 104 15.51 -7.75 -1.06
N HIS A 105 15.22 -8.98 -0.66
CA HIS A 105 14.42 -9.90 -1.47
C HIS A 105 12.99 -9.98 -0.94
N ASN A 106 12.01 -10.22 -1.82
CA ASN A 106 10.63 -10.40 -1.38
C ASN A 106 10.53 -11.70 -0.55
N VAL A 107 9.86 -11.61 0.58
CA VAL A 107 9.37 -12.78 1.30
C VAL A 107 8.17 -13.31 0.54
N VAL A 108 8.24 -14.57 0.12
CA VAL A 108 7.14 -15.27 -0.55
C VAL A 108 6.55 -16.22 0.47
N LEU A 109 5.39 -15.85 1.02
CA LEU A 109 4.81 -16.49 2.19
C LEU A 109 4.59 -18.00 1.99
N GLU A 110 4.16 -18.41 0.80
CA GLU A 110 3.91 -19.80 0.41
C GLU A 110 5.19 -20.66 0.39
N LYS A 111 6.37 -20.03 0.36
CA LYS A 111 7.66 -20.71 0.36
C LYS A 111 8.30 -20.76 1.75
N GLU A 112 7.72 -20.11 2.75
CA GLU A 112 8.24 -20.15 4.11
C GLU A 112 7.90 -21.50 4.76
N SER A 113 8.83 -22.05 5.54
CA SER A 113 8.69 -23.38 6.14
C SER A 113 7.52 -23.49 7.12
N ASN A 114 7.08 -22.37 7.71
CA ASN A 114 5.96 -22.29 8.62
C ASN A 114 4.64 -21.93 7.92
N PHE A 115 4.59 -21.91 6.59
CA PHE A 115 3.40 -21.48 5.83
C PHE A 115 2.12 -22.19 6.29
N SER A 116 2.15 -23.53 6.40
CA SER A 116 0.97 -24.32 6.77
C SER A 116 0.42 -23.97 8.15
N GLU A 117 1.29 -23.65 9.10
CA GLU A 117 0.89 -23.22 10.45
C GLU A 117 0.32 -21.80 10.36
N ARG A 118 1.04 -20.88 9.70
CA ARG A 118 0.65 -19.47 9.56
C ARG A 118 -0.65 -19.27 8.79
N SER A 119 -0.94 -20.13 7.82
CA SER A 119 -2.20 -20.11 7.05
C SER A 119 -3.40 -20.62 7.84
N SER A 120 -3.17 -21.29 8.97
CA SER A 120 -4.22 -21.86 9.84
C SER A 120 -4.56 -21.00 11.06
N LEU A 121 -3.75 -19.98 11.35
CA LEU A 121 -3.99 -19.07 12.46
C LEU A 121 -5.24 -18.20 12.20
N PRO A 122 -6.14 -18.03 13.18
CA PRO A 122 -7.22 -17.07 13.06
C PRO A 122 -6.65 -15.67 12.82
N LYS A 123 -7.13 -15.00 11.77
CA LYS A 123 -6.77 -13.61 11.47
C LYS A 123 -7.95 -12.72 11.77
N GLU A 124 -7.69 -11.58 12.40
CA GLU A 124 -8.66 -10.49 12.43
C GLU A 124 -8.83 -9.98 11.00
N ILE A 125 -10.04 -10.13 10.47
CA ILE A 125 -10.41 -9.57 9.18
C ILE A 125 -10.81 -8.11 9.42
N ILE A 126 -10.12 -7.18 8.78
CA ILE A 126 -10.57 -5.79 8.76
C ILE A 126 -11.71 -5.69 7.75
N LEU A 127 -12.92 -5.43 8.24
CA LEU A 127 -14.09 -5.16 7.40
C LEU A 127 -14.29 -3.65 7.33
N PHE A 128 -14.24 -3.06 6.13
CA PHE A 128 -14.55 -1.64 5.95
C PHE A 128 -16.05 -1.42 5.71
N PRO A 129 -16.56 -0.22 6.02
CA PRO A 129 -17.94 0.14 5.69
C PRO A 129 -18.21 -0.04 4.20
N GLY A 130 -19.14 -0.94 3.86
CA GLY A 130 -19.51 -1.25 2.47
C GLY A 130 -18.74 -2.41 1.83
N ASP A 131 -17.91 -3.12 2.60
CA ASP A 131 -17.36 -4.42 2.18
C ASP A 131 -18.31 -5.54 2.59
N ASP A 132 -18.56 -6.48 1.68
CA ASP A 132 -19.34 -7.68 1.98
C ASP A 132 -18.43 -8.69 2.69
N PRO A 133 -18.72 -9.06 3.96
CA PRO A 133 -17.92 -10.05 4.69
C PRO A 133 -17.97 -11.46 4.09
N THR A 134 -18.85 -11.70 3.11
CA THR A 134 -18.99 -12.97 2.39
C THR A 134 -18.23 -13.00 1.06
N GLU A 135 -17.76 -11.86 0.57
CA GLU A 135 -16.85 -11.83 -0.58
C GLU A 135 -15.43 -12.16 -0.11
N ASP A 136 -14.88 -13.25 -0.64
CA ASP A 136 -13.47 -13.61 -0.50
C ASP A 136 -12.63 -12.47 -1.13
N VAL A 137 -12.26 -11.46 -0.35
CA VAL A 137 -11.26 -10.45 -0.74
C VAL A 137 -9.89 -11.12 -0.70
N LYS A 138 -9.66 -12.06 -1.64
CA LYS A 138 -8.39 -12.74 -1.82
C LYS A 138 -7.36 -11.75 -2.35
N ASP A 139 -6.16 -11.82 -1.80
CA ASP A 139 -4.94 -11.23 -2.35
C ASP A 139 -4.88 -9.69 -2.42
N PHE A 140 -5.73 -8.99 -1.67
CA PHE A 140 -5.85 -7.55 -1.81
C PHE A 140 -4.85 -6.76 -0.97
N ASN A 141 -4.18 -5.83 -1.62
CA ASN A 141 -3.50 -4.72 -0.96
C ASN A 141 -4.56 -3.72 -0.50
N LEU A 142 -5.04 -3.95 0.72
CA LEU A 142 -6.17 -3.39 1.49
C LEU A 142 -6.58 -1.91 1.28
N GLY A 143 -5.88 -1.11 0.48
CA GLY A 143 -6.20 0.28 0.24
C GLY A 143 -7.32 0.48 -0.78
N LEU A 144 -8.07 1.57 -0.61
CA LEU A 144 -9.21 1.93 -1.45
C LEU A 144 -8.75 2.76 -2.65
N PRO A 145 -8.96 2.31 -3.90
CA PRO A 145 -8.62 3.10 -5.09
C PRO A 145 -9.63 4.23 -5.34
N CYS A 146 -9.12 5.41 -5.65
CA CYS A 146 -9.89 6.56 -6.14
C CYS A 146 -9.45 6.88 -7.56
N PRO A 147 -10.35 6.89 -8.56
CA PRO A 147 -11.75 6.43 -8.55
C PRO A 147 -11.87 4.89 -8.41
N PRO A 148 -13.02 4.36 -7.98
CA PRO A 148 -14.32 5.04 -7.83
C PRO A 148 -14.62 5.55 -6.41
N ARG A 149 -13.92 5.08 -5.38
CA ARG A 149 -14.12 5.54 -4.00
C ARG A 149 -13.16 6.68 -3.71
N CYS A 150 -13.52 7.86 -4.18
CA CYS A 150 -12.84 9.09 -3.76
C CYS A 150 -13.54 9.55 -2.49
N ASP A 151 -12.82 9.60 -1.37
CA ASP A 151 -13.28 10.34 -0.20
C ASP A 151 -13.32 11.81 -0.62
N ASP A 152 -14.51 12.27 -1.02
CA ASP A 152 -14.68 13.60 -1.55
C ASP A 152 -14.51 14.66 -0.45
N SER A 153 -13.81 15.72 -0.86
CA SER A 153 -13.79 17.08 -0.31
C SER A 153 -13.21 17.32 1.09
N ASN A 154 -11.92 17.68 1.15
CA ASN A 154 -11.46 19.01 1.56
C ASN A 154 -9.94 18.97 1.82
N TYR A 155 -9.16 19.17 0.76
CA TYR A 155 -7.83 19.77 0.90
C TYR A 155 -7.99 21.29 0.92
N GLU A 156 -8.64 21.81 1.96
CA GLU A 156 -8.50 23.21 2.41
C GLU A 156 -7.60 23.25 3.64
#